data_AF-A0A2V9YCP9-F1
#
_entry.id   AF-A0A2V9YCP9-F1
#
_cell.length_a   1.000
_cell.length_b   1.000
_cell.length_c   1.000
_cell.angle_alpha   90.00
_cell.angle_beta   90.00
_cell.angle_gamma   90.00
#
_symmetry.space_group_name_H-M   'P 1'
#
loop_
_entity.id
_entity.type
_entity.pdbx_description
1 polymer ?
#
loop_
_entity_poly.entity_id
_entity_poly.type
_entity_poly.pdbx_seq_one_letter_code
_entity_poly.pdbx_strand_id
1 'polypeptide(L)'
;MGRPFREIPTVYVCFDRDRAGEVGAEKVAGLLPQARIVRLPEEVGESADVTDFFVRLKKSRGEFLELLQQAEPLPLPLPQQSRGQSPVPNNRSEIEALKRSVRIEEIARRYLELQPNGQRFIARCPFHEDQHPSFVLYPESQSFYCFGCQAYGDVITFLMRIERLTFPEALDALRKIASPAA
;
A
#
# COMPACT_ATOMS: atom_id res chain seq x y z
N MET A 1 10.50 10.78 27.16
CA MET A 1 9.34 10.35 26.36
C MET A 1 9.33 8.83 26.30
N GLY A 2 8.42 8.20 27.04
CA GLY A 2 8.35 6.74 27.20
C GLY A 2 7.97 6.04 25.90
N ARG A 3 8.54 4.86 25.65
CA ARG A 3 8.22 4.01 24.50
C ARG A 3 6.88 3.31 24.80
N PRO A 4 5.75 3.71 24.19
CA PRO A 4 4.40 3.36 24.63
C PRO A 4 4.00 1.89 24.41
N PHE A 5 4.91 1.03 23.94
CA PHE A 5 4.61 -0.34 23.54
C PHE A 5 5.31 -1.43 24.36
N ARG A 6 6.05 -1.07 25.43
CA ARG A 6 6.67 -2.05 26.33
C ARG A 6 5.67 -2.76 27.26
N GLU A 7 4.49 -2.18 27.46
CA GLU A 7 3.47 -2.67 28.39
C GLU A 7 2.44 -3.62 27.74
N ILE A 8 2.49 -3.81 26.41
CA ILE A 8 1.62 -4.78 25.74
C ILE A 8 2.29 -6.15 25.79
N PRO A 9 1.75 -7.12 26.57
CA PRO A 9 2.46 -8.35 26.91
C PRO A 9 2.61 -9.30 25.71
N THR A 10 1.74 -9.21 24.70
CA THR A 10 1.80 -10.05 23.51
C THR A 10 1.25 -9.32 22.31
N VAL A 11 2.05 -9.21 21.26
CA VAL A 11 1.68 -8.60 19.98
C VAL A 11 1.83 -9.66 18.91
N TYR A 12 0.74 -9.96 18.20
CA TYR A 12 0.76 -10.85 17.04
C TYR A 12 0.65 -10.01 15.78
N VAL A 13 1.50 -10.29 14.79
CA VAL A 13 1.50 -9.59 13.49
C VAL A 13 1.05 -10.59 12.44
N CYS A 14 -0.21 -10.50 12.03
CA CYS A 14 -0.73 -11.17 10.86
C CYS A 14 -0.62 -10.23 9.66
N PHE A 15 -0.16 -10.73 8.52
CA PHE A 15 0.06 -9.93 7.32
C PHE A 15 -0.29 -10.75 6.07
N ASP A 16 -0.51 -10.05 4.97
CA ASP A 16 -0.87 -10.65 3.69
C ASP A 16 0.30 -11.50 3.18
N ARG A 17 0.01 -12.63 2.53
CA ARG A 17 1.04 -13.53 2.00
C ARG A 17 1.62 -13.01 0.68
N ASP A 18 2.21 -11.83 0.75
CA ASP A 18 2.90 -11.15 -0.34
C ASP A 18 4.16 -10.42 0.17
N ARG A 19 4.94 -9.89 -0.78
CA ARG A 19 6.19 -9.18 -0.48
C ARG A 19 5.97 -7.91 0.36
N ALA A 20 4.82 -7.24 0.21
CA ALA A 20 4.54 -5.99 0.92
C ALA A 20 4.27 -6.27 2.40
N GLY A 21 3.48 -7.30 2.68
CA GLY A 21 3.20 -7.81 4.01
C GLY A 21 4.47 -8.27 4.73
N GLU A 22 5.36 -9.01 4.05
CA GLU A 22 6.64 -9.45 4.62
C GLU A 22 7.55 -8.27 5.04
N VAL A 23 7.72 -7.30 4.13
CA VAL A 23 8.51 -6.08 4.43
C VAL A 23 7.88 -5.27 5.56
N GLY A 24 6.54 -5.27 5.66
CA GLY A 24 5.81 -4.66 6.77
C GLY A 24 6.10 -5.36 8.11
N ALA A 25 6.01 -6.69 8.13
CA ALA A 25 6.25 -7.51 9.31
C ALA A 25 7.70 -7.36 9.83
N GLU A 26 8.69 -7.31 8.94
CA GLU A 26 10.09 -7.07 9.30
C GLU A 26 10.29 -5.70 9.98
N LYS A 27 9.64 -4.65 9.47
CA LYS A 27 9.68 -3.31 10.08
C LYS A 27 9.06 -3.32 11.47
N VAL A 28 7.95 -4.04 11.66
CA VAL A 28 7.30 -4.17 12.97
C VAL A 28 8.20 -4.91 13.94
N ALA A 29 8.87 -5.99 13.51
CA ALA A 29 9.82 -6.73 14.37
C ALA A 29 11.02 -5.87 14.82
N GLY A 30 11.52 -4.98 13.96
CA GLY A 30 12.56 -4.01 14.32
C GLY A 30 12.10 -2.98 15.37
N LEU A 31 10.81 -2.64 15.39
CA LEU A 31 10.22 -1.68 16.34
C LEU A 31 9.75 -2.35 17.64
N LEU A 32 9.23 -3.57 17.53
CA LEU A 32 8.67 -4.40 18.60
C LEU A 32 9.32 -5.78 18.55
N PRO A 33 10.50 -5.96 19.17
CA PRO A 33 11.18 -7.26 19.19
C PRO A 33 10.36 -8.39 19.84
N GLN A 34 9.38 -8.04 20.68
CA GLN A 34 8.45 -8.99 21.30
C GLN A 34 7.27 -9.39 20.40
N ALA A 35 7.15 -8.82 19.19
CA ALA A 35 6.09 -9.17 18.26
C ALA A 35 6.30 -10.59 17.69
N ARG A 36 5.23 -11.39 17.70
CA ARG A 36 5.20 -12.74 17.14
C ARG A 36 4.58 -12.69 15.75
N ILE A 37 5.27 -13.23 14.76
CA ILE A 37 4.85 -13.17 13.37
C ILE A 37 3.97 -14.37 13.05
N VAL A 38 2.79 -14.10 12.50
CA VAL A 38 1.79 -15.12 12.15
C VAL A 38 1.77 -15.23 10.63
N ARG A 39 2.15 -16.39 10.11
CA ARG A 39 2.10 -16.68 8.67
C ARG A 39 0.86 -17.49 8.37
N LEU A 40 0.08 -17.04 7.38
CA LEU A 40 -1.09 -17.78 6.92
C LEU A 40 -0.66 -19.07 6.19
N PRO A 41 -1.44 -20.18 6.29
CA PRO A 41 -1.12 -21.44 5.64
C PRO A 41 -0.99 -21.30 4.12
N GLU A 42 -0.19 -22.17 3.51
CA GLU A 42 0.04 -22.10 2.07
C GLU A 42 -1.22 -22.37 1.25
N GLU A 43 -2.13 -23.16 1.82
CA GLU A 43 -3.40 -23.56 1.24
C GLU A 43 -4.33 -22.38 0.91
N VAL A 44 -4.14 -21.22 1.57
CA VAL A 44 -4.99 -20.04 1.32
C VAL A 44 -4.71 -19.43 -0.07
N GLY A 45 -3.51 -19.65 -0.61
CA GLY A 45 -3.07 -19.15 -1.92
C GLY A 45 -2.01 -18.04 -1.85
N GLU A 46 -1.49 -17.66 -3.02
CA GLU A 46 -0.58 -16.52 -3.17
C GLU A 46 -1.36 -15.20 -3.05
N SER A 47 -0.81 -14.22 -2.33
CA SER A 47 -1.49 -12.94 -2.02
C SER A 47 -2.72 -13.06 -1.11
N ALA A 48 -2.86 -14.16 -0.38
CA ALA A 48 -3.96 -14.37 0.56
C ALA A 48 -3.87 -13.44 1.78
N ASP A 49 -5.02 -12.96 2.23
CA ASP A 49 -5.17 -12.18 3.47
C ASP A 49 -5.84 -12.99 4.59
N VAL A 50 -5.98 -12.37 5.77
CA VAL A 50 -6.66 -13.00 6.92
C VAL A 50 -8.13 -13.29 6.63
N THR A 51 -8.78 -12.52 5.77
CA THR A 51 -10.17 -12.72 5.36
C THR A 51 -10.32 -14.02 4.58
N ASP A 52 -9.41 -14.29 3.65
CA ASP A 52 -9.37 -15.49 2.83
C ASP A 52 -9.23 -16.77 3.69
N PHE A 53 -8.48 -16.69 4.78
CA PHE A 53 -8.37 -17.80 5.74
C PHE A 53 -9.75 -18.23 6.29
N PHE A 54 -10.60 -17.28 6.66
CA PHE A 54 -11.94 -17.59 7.17
C PHE A 54 -12.94 -17.91 6.06
N VAL A 55 -12.89 -17.18 4.95
CA VAL A 55 -13.93 -17.25 3.91
C VAL A 55 -13.66 -18.36 2.90
N ARG A 56 -12.42 -18.47 2.41
CA ARG A 56 -12.07 -19.46 1.36
C ARG A 56 -11.75 -20.82 1.95
N LEU A 57 -10.96 -20.88 3.02
CA LEU A 57 -10.64 -22.17 3.67
C LEU A 57 -11.71 -22.63 4.66
N LYS A 58 -12.73 -21.80 4.96
CA LYS A 58 -13.77 -22.08 5.96
C LYS A 58 -13.20 -22.47 7.33
N LYS A 59 -12.01 -21.97 7.65
CA LYS A 59 -11.32 -22.27 8.90
C LYS A 59 -12.02 -21.56 10.06
N SER A 60 -12.06 -22.24 11.19
CA SER A 60 -12.71 -21.76 12.40
C SER A 60 -11.83 -20.79 13.18
N ARG A 61 -12.44 -20.03 14.09
CA ARG A 61 -11.71 -19.23 15.09
C ARG A 61 -10.72 -20.07 15.90
N GLY A 62 -11.06 -21.32 16.20
CA GLY A 62 -10.17 -22.22 16.95
C GLY A 62 -8.87 -22.48 16.20
N GLU A 63 -8.96 -22.78 14.92
CA GLU A 63 -7.80 -23.01 14.04
C GLU A 63 -6.95 -21.74 13.88
N PHE A 64 -7.59 -20.56 13.84
CA PHE A 64 -6.84 -19.30 13.85
C PHE A 64 -6.08 -19.08 15.17
N LEU A 65 -6.66 -19.43 16.32
CA LEU A 65 -5.99 -19.32 17.61
C LEU A 65 -4.79 -20.28 17.72
N GLU A 66 -4.90 -21.48 17.15
CA GLU A 66 -3.76 -22.41 17.05
C GLU A 66 -2.64 -21.81 16.21
N LEU A 67 -2.97 -21.14 15.10
CA LEU A 67 -2.01 -20.42 14.27
C LEU A 67 -1.30 -19.29 15.06
N LEU A 68 -2.03 -18.54 15.88
CA LEU A 68 -1.43 -17.53 16.77
C LEU A 68 -0.46 -18.17 17.77
N GLN A 69 -0.79 -19.35 18.32
CA GLN A 69 0.08 -20.03 19.28
C GLN A 69 1.40 -20.49 18.66
N GLN A 70 1.38 -20.83 17.36
CA GLN A 70 2.56 -21.22 16.57
C GLN A 70 3.41 -20.03 16.09
N ALA A 71 2.96 -18.79 16.29
CA ALA A 71 3.68 -17.60 15.84
C ALA A 71 5.03 -17.43 16.57
N GLU A 72 6.10 -17.12 15.85
CA GLU A 72 7.45 -16.99 16.41
C GLU A 72 7.98 -15.55 16.24
N PRO A 73 8.81 -15.04 17.18
CA PRO A 73 9.46 -13.74 17.03
C PRO A 73 10.57 -13.77 15.97
N LEU A 74 10.72 -12.68 15.21
CA LEU A 74 11.86 -12.48 14.32
C LEU A 74 13.13 -12.13 15.13
N PRO A 75 14.31 -12.65 14.79
CA PRO A 75 14.61 -13.43 13.59
C PRO A 75 14.66 -14.95 13.85
N LEU A 76 13.98 -15.73 13.02
CA LEU A 76 14.49 -17.06 12.69
C LEU A 76 15.87 -16.87 12.02
N PRO A 77 16.89 -17.71 12.28
CA PRO A 77 18.18 -17.58 11.62
C PRO A 77 18.00 -17.66 10.10
N LEU A 78 18.11 -16.53 9.41
CA LEU A 78 18.03 -16.50 7.95
C LEU A 78 19.33 -17.10 7.38
N PRO A 79 19.27 -18.10 6.49
CA PRO A 79 20.39 -18.41 5.61
C PRO A 79 20.73 -17.12 4.86
N GLN A 80 22.00 -16.72 4.92
CA GLN A 80 22.51 -15.50 4.30
C GLN A 80 22.30 -15.57 2.77
N GLN A 81 21.17 -15.08 2.27
CA GLN A 81 20.97 -14.90 0.84
C GLN A 81 21.38 -13.48 0.46
N SER A 82 22.41 -13.47 -0.38
CA SER A 82 23.17 -12.34 -0.87
C SER A 82 22.32 -11.24 -1.50
N ARG A 83 22.69 -10.02 -1.13
CA ARG A 83 22.18 -8.72 -1.61
C ARG A 83 21.98 -8.69 -3.12
N GLY A 84 20.74 -8.42 -3.51
CA GLY A 84 20.35 -7.87 -4.80
C GLY A 84 19.16 -6.93 -4.62
N GLN A 85 19.28 -5.95 -3.73
CA GLN A 85 18.27 -4.91 -3.55
C GLN A 85 18.70 -3.65 -4.30
N SER A 86 18.02 -3.32 -5.40
CA SER A 86 18.05 -1.97 -5.94
C SER A 86 17.62 -0.98 -4.85
N PRO A 87 18.25 0.20 -4.76
CA PRO A 87 17.98 1.16 -3.70
C PRO A 87 16.61 1.81 -3.95
N VAL A 88 15.56 1.29 -3.32
CA VAL A 88 14.33 2.05 -3.16
C VAL A 88 14.65 3.16 -2.15
N PRO A 89 14.53 4.45 -2.51
CA PRO A 89 14.93 5.54 -1.61
C PRO A 89 14.07 5.51 -0.35
N ASN A 90 14.72 5.36 0.81
CA ASN A 90 14.10 5.27 2.13
C ASN A 90 13.71 6.66 2.69
N ASN A 91 13.62 7.68 1.84
CA ASN A 91 13.40 9.07 2.23
C ASN A 91 11.92 9.42 2.13
N ARG A 92 11.13 8.98 3.13
CA ARG A 92 9.70 9.33 3.25
C ARG A 92 9.45 10.83 3.06
N SER A 93 10.32 11.68 3.58
CA SER A 93 10.25 13.13 3.43
C SER A 93 10.40 13.61 1.98
N GLU A 94 11.27 12.96 1.19
CA GLU A 94 11.43 13.27 -0.24
C GLU A 94 10.22 12.83 -1.05
N ILE A 95 9.66 11.66 -0.73
CA ILE A 95 8.44 11.16 -1.39
C ILE A 95 7.27 12.10 -1.10
N GLU A 96 7.09 12.53 0.14
CA GLU A 96 6.05 13.49 0.52
C GLU A 96 6.27 14.86 -0.15
N ALA A 97 7.51 15.33 -0.22
CA ALA A 97 7.84 16.57 -0.94
C ALA A 97 7.52 16.46 -2.43
N LEU A 98 7.85 15.33 -3.05
CA LEU A 98 7.57 15.07 -4.45
C LEU A 98 6.07 15.00 -4.73
N LYS A 99 5.28 14.32 -3.88
CA LYS A 99 3.82 14.29 -3.97
C LYS A 99 3.20 15.69 -3.94
N ARG A 100 3.76 16.59 -3.12
CA ARG A 100 3.29 17.98 -3.00
C ARG A 100 3.77 18.87 -4.15
N SER A 101 4.82 18.47 -4.86
CA SER A 101 5.42 19.27 -5.93
C SER A 101 4.61 19.28 -7.22
N VAL A 102 3.74 18.29 -7.42
CA VAL A 102 2.91 18.17 -8.63
C VAL A 102 1.46 18.06 -8.23
N ARG A 103 0.60 18.88 -8.84
CA ARG A 103 -0.83 18.84 -8.58
C ARG A 103 -1.47 17.64 -9.25
N ILE A 104 -2.23 16.84 -8.49
CA ILE A 104 -2.92 15.66 -9.01
C ILE A 104 -3.87 15.99 -10.16
N GLU A 105 -4.54 17.13 -10.13
CA GLU A 105 -5.43 17.58 -11.21
C GLU A 105 -4.68 17.88 -12.52
N GLU A 106 -3.43 18.34 -12.45
CA GLU A 106 -2.60 18.61 -13.64
C GLU A 106 -2.19 17.31 -14.32
N ILE A 107 -1.91 16.26 -13.55
CA ILE A 107 -1.65 14.93 -14.09
C ILE A 107 -2.93 14.32 -14.65
N ALA A 108 -4.01 14.32 -13.88
CA ALA A 108 -5.25 13.67 -14.28
C ALA A 108 -5.85 14.29 -15.55
N ARG A 109 -5.72 15.61 -15.77
CA ARG A 109 -6.15 16.30 -17.01
C ARG A 109 -5.47 15.79 -18.28
N ARG A 110 -4.31 15.13 -18.18
CA ARG A 110 -3.63 14.53 -19.34
C ARG A 110 -4.32 13.28 -19.85
N TYR A 111 -5.12 12.63 -19.01
CA TYR A 111 -5.77 11.36 -19.31
C TYR A 111 -7.30 11.46 -19.28
N LEU A 112 -7.85 12.42 -18.54
CA LEU A 112 -9.28 12.53 -18.26
C LEU A 112 -9.81 13.93 -18.57
N GLU A 113 -11.03 13.98 -19.10
CA GLU A 113 -11.81 15.20 -19.17
C GLU A 113 -12.40 15.54 -17.79
N LEU A 114 -11.71 16.42 -17.07
CA LEU A 114 -12.13 16.85 -15.73
C LEU A 114 -13.20 17.94 -15.80
N GLN A 115 -14.38 17.67 -15.22
CA GLN A 115 -15.45 18.64 -15.05
C GLN A 115 -15.38 19.26 -13.64
N PRO A 116 -15.46 20.60 -13.52
CA PRO A 116 -15.46 21.25 -12.20
C PRO A 116 -16.77 20.97 -11.45
N ASN A 117 -16.65 20.65 -10.16
CA ASN A 117 -17.78 20.45 -9.25
C ASN A 117 -17.47 21.06 -7.88
N GLY A 118 -17.72 22.37 -7.75
CA GLY A 118 -17.33 23.16 -6.58
C GLY A 118 -15.80 23.22 -6.45
N GLN A 119 -15.27 22.73 -5.33
CA GLN A 119 -13.83 22.69 -5.05
C GLN A 119 -13.15 21.39 -5.56
N ARG A 120 -13.92 20.51 -6.20
CA ARG A 120 -13.48 19.18 -6.66
C ARG A 120 -13.62 19.09 -8.17
N PHE A 121 -13.05 18.03 -8.74
CA PHE A 121 -13.30 17.67 -10.13
C PHE A 121 -13.95 16.30 -10.21
N ILE A 122 -14.82 16.11 -11.20
CA ILE A 122 -15.45 14.83 -11.50
C ILE A 122 -15.10 14.39 -12.92
N ALA A 123 -14.98 13.08 -13.13
CA ALA A 123 -14.73 12.47 -14.43
C ALA A 123 -15.28 11.03 -14.47
N ARG A 124 -15.27 10.42 -15.65
CA ARG A 124 -15.41 8.96 -15.77
C ARG A 124 -14.15 8.28 -15.28
N CYS A 125 -14.30 7.17 -14.60
CA CYS A 125 -13.15 6.46 -14.05
C CYS A 125 -12.33 5.77 -15.16
N PRO A 126 -10.99 5.94 -15.20
CA PRO A 126 -10.15 5.21 -16.14
C PRO A 126 -9.87 3.76 -15.74
N PHE A 127 -10.24 3.35 -14.52
CA PHE A 127 -9.85 2.05 -13.95
C PHE A 127 -10.92 0.97 -14.08
N HIS A 128 -12.10 1.32 -14.57
CA HIS A 128 -13.16 0.38 -14.91
C HIS A 128 -14.02 0.96 -16.04
N GLU A 129 -14.84 0.12 -16.66
CA GLU A 129 -15.80 0.58 -17.66
C GLU A 129 -16.91 1.38 -16.97
N ASP A 130 -16.91 2.70 -17.19
CA ASP A 130 -17.73 3.63 -16.44
C ASP A 130 -18.66 4.44 -17.37
N GLN A 131 -19.97 4.30 -17.20
CA GLN A 131 -20.97 5.00 -18.01
C GLN A 131 -21.29 6.40 -17.46
N HIS A 132 -21.14 6.60 -16.15
CA HIS A 132 -21.52 7.82 -15.44
C HIS A 132 -20.34 8.37 -14.64
N PRO A 133 -20.06 9.69 -14.60
CA PRO A 133 -18.91 10.21 -13.87
C PRO A 133 -18.87 9.77 -12.39
N SER A 134 -18.04 8.79 -12.07
CA SER A 134 -17.91 8.21 -10.72
C SER A 134 -16.56 8.54 -10.07
N PHE A 135 -15.63 9.12 -10.82
CA PHE A 135 -14.28 9.46 -10.38
C PHE A 135 -14.23 10.90 -9.88
N VAL A 136 -13.79 11.10 -8.64
CA VAL A 136 -13.71 12.41 -7.99
C VAL A 136 -12.28 12.70 -7.58
N LEU A 137 -11.78 13.88 -7.96
CA LEU A 137 -10.50 14.43 -7.54
C LEU A 137 -10.71 15.49 -6.46
N TYR A 138 -9.83 15.46 -5.47
CA TYR A 138 -9.82 16.35 -4.32
C TYR A 138 -8.48 17.11 -4.33
N PRO A 139 -8.41 18.29 -4.96
CA PRO A 139 -7.18 19.07 -5.08
C PRO A 139 -6.56 19.46 -3.73
N GLU A 140 -7.39 19.78 -2.72
CA GLU A 140 -6.93 20.17 -1.38
C GLU A 140 -6.15 19.04 -0.69
N SER A 141 -6.66 17.81 -0.77
CA SER A 141 -6.02 16.63 -0.18
C SER A 141 -5.07 15.91 -1.14
N GLN A 142 -4.89 16.41 -2.36
CA GLN A 142 -4.08 15.80 -3.43
C GLN A 142 -4.39 14.31 -3.65
N SER A 143 -5.68 13.97 -3.65
CA SER A 143 -6.16 12.58 -3.71
C SER A 143 -7.32 12.39 -4.68
N PHE A 144 -7.60 11.14 -5.02
CA PHE A 144 -8.77 10.75 -5.80
C PHE A 144 -9.55 9.63 -5.11
N TYR A 145 -10.83 9.54 -5.46
CA TYR A 145 -11.70 8.43 -5.09
C TYR A 145 -12.70 8.15 -6.20
N CYS A 146 -12.91 6.89 -6.53
CA CYS A 146 -13.96 6.45 -7.45
C CYS A 146 -15.08 5.76 -6.68
N PHE A 147 -16.30 6.27 -6.80
CA PHE A 147 -17.47 5.70 -6.14
C PHE A 147 -17.98 4.40 -6.79
N GLY A 148 -17.60 4.12 -8.04
CA GLY A 148 -17.97 2.87 -8.74
C GLY A 148 -17.10 1.68 -8.35
N CYS A 149 -15.78 1.79 -8.57
CA CYS A 149 -14.83 0.70 -8.32
C CYS A 149 -14.04 0.82 -7.00
N GLN A 150 -14.32 1.85 -6.19
CA GLN A 150 -13.64 2.11 -4.90
C GLN A 150 -12.13 2.35 -5.03
N ALA A 151 -11.65 2.62 -6.24
CA ALA A 151 -10.28 3.03 -6.47
C ALA A 151 -9.99 4.33 -5.72
N TYR A 152 -8.94 4.35 -4.91
CA TYR A 152 -8.52 5.52 -4.16
C TYR A 152 -7.00 5.64 -4.17
N GLY A 153 -6.50 6.85 -3.95
CA GLY A 153 -5.07 7.06 -3.78
C GLY A 153 -4.63 8.49 -4.02
N ASP A 154 -3.32 8.67 -4.07
CA ASP A 154 -2.68 9.93 -4.41
C ASP A 154 -2.17 9.93 -5.85
N VAL A 155 -1.40 10.96 -6.21
CA VAL A 155 -0.81 11.14 -7.53
C VAL A 155 0.09 9.98 -7.97
N ILE A 156 0.78 9.30 -7.04
CA ILE A 156 1.63 8.15 -7.35
C ILE A 156 0.74 6.94 -7.63
N THR A 157 -0.26 6.68 -6.77
CA THR A 157 -1.21 5.58 -6.99
C THR A 157 -1.94 5.74 -8.32
N PHE A 158 -2.28 6.98 -8.70
CA PHE A 158 -2.91 7.26 -9.98
C PHE A 158 -2.01 6.86 -11.16
N LEU A 159 -0.75 7.30 -11.16
CA LEU A 159 0.24 6.96 -12.19
C LEU A 159 0.49 5.45 -12.28
N MET A 160 0.68 4.79 -11.13
CA MET A 160 0.86 3.34 -11.07
C MET A 160 -0.30 2.60 -11.74
N ARG A 161 -1.55 3.03 -11.47
CA ARG A 161 -2.73 2.36 -12.04
C ARG A 161 -2.93 2.67 -13.52
N ILE A 162 -2.78 3.94 -13.93
CA ILE A 162 -3.11 4.36 -15.28
C ILE A 162 -2.05 3.96 -16.31
N GLU A 163 -0.77 3.96 -15.90
CA GLU A 163 0.36 3.56 -16.76
C GLU A 163 0.88 2.15 -16.44
N ARG A 164 0.26 1.43 -15.50
CA ARG A 164 0.68 0.09 -15.04
C ARG A 164 2.13 0.04 -14.57
N LEU A 165 2.57 1.11 -13.91
CA LEU A 165 3.92 1.26 -13.39
C LEU A 165 4.06 0.63 -12.00
N THR A 166 5.26 0.11 -11.73
CA THR A 166 5.69 -0.19 -10.36
C THR A 166 5.92 1.10 -9.57
N PHE A 167 5.99 1.00 -8.24
CA PHE A 167 6.21 2.17 -7.38
C PHE A 167 7.49 2.96 -7.72
N PRO A 168 8.67 2.33 -7.94
CA PRO A 168 9.87 3.06 -8.36
C PRO A 168 9.71 3.77 -9.70
N GLU A 169 9.08 3.12 -10.68
CA GLU A 169 8.84 3.71 -12.00
C GLU A 169 7.89 4.90 -11.93
N ALA A 170 6.82 4.82 -11.12
CA ALA A 170 5.89 5.91 -10.90
C ALA A 170 6.56 7.10 -10.19
N LEU A 171 7.47 6.84 -9.24
CA LEU A 171 8.29 7.89 -8.62
C LEU A 171 9.18 8.59 -9.65
N ASP A 172 9.83 7.84 -10.53
CA ASP A 172 10.69 8.40 -11.58
C ASP A 172 9.89 9.19 -12.62
N ALA A 173 8.70 8.70 -13.00
CA ALA A 173 7.78 9.44 -13.85
C ALA A 173 7.37 10.77 -13.19
N LEU A 174 6.98 10.73 -11.91
CA LEU A 174 6.59 11.93 -11.17
C LEU A 174 7.74 12.93 -11.02
N ARG A 175 8.99 12.47 -10.79
CA ARG A 175 10.19 13.34 -10.77
C ARG A 175 10.41 14.08 -12.08
N LYS A 176 10.26 13.38 -13.21
CA LYS A 176 10.39 13.99 -14.55
C LYS A 176 9.33 15.06 -14.79
N ILE A 177 8.12 14.87 -14.24
CA ILE A 177 7.05 15.86 -14.32
C ILE A 177 7.33 17.06 -13.41
N ALA A 178 7.85 16.82 -12.19
CA ALA A 178 8.17 17.85 -11.21
C ALA A 178 9.38 18.72 -11.59
N SER A 179 10.35 18.17 -12.34
CA SER A 179 11.50 18.89 -12.88
C SER A 179 11.33 19.07 -14.40
N PRO A 180 10.50 20.02 -14.86
CA PRO A 180 10.52 20.38 -16.26
C PRO A 180 11.93 20.85 -16.60
N ALA A 181 12.53 20.27 -17.64
CA ALA A 181 13.85 20.66 -18.13
C ALA A 181 13.91 22.20 -18.27
N ALA A 182 14.94 22.79 -17.68
CA ALA A 182 15.29 24.21 -17.83
C ALA A 182 15.59 24.56 -19.29
#